data_AF-A0A8J5QMC3-F1
#
_entry.id   AF-A0A8J5QMC3-F1
#
_cell.length_a   1.000
_cell.length_b   1.000
_cell.length_c   1.000
_cell.angle_alpha   90.00
_cell.angle_beta   90.00
_cell.angle_gamma   90.00
#
_symmetry.space_group_name_H-M   'P 1'
#
loop_
_entity.id
_entity.type
_entity.pdbx_description
1 polymer ?
#
loop_
_entity_poly.entity_id
_entity_poly.type
_entity_poly.pdbx_seq_one_letter_code
_entity_poly.pdbx_strand_id
1 'polypeptide(L)'
;MLRKVFNAVATRYQRIAYTAVAVKPQPKFKLTYFPSKALAEPIRFIFSYAGVEFEDHRFERDNWLNIKPTMPYGQVPVLEIDEKKINQSVAICRYLAKQYDLAGEDDWQNLKIDATVETIHDIRAKIAAYHYEPHLEAKEARYEPLVTEILPFYLSQLDAQVKNNGGFMIDGKLTWADLVFVALLDYLNYMAKFDITEKYENLTALKHKILDIPNIKSWIGKRPQTEQ
;
A
#
# COMPACT_ATOMS: atom_id res chain seq x y z
N MET A 1 35.31 65.70 14.70
CA MET A 1 34.18 65.06 15.41
C MET A 1 33.41 64.11 14.47
N LEU A 2 34.13 63.20 13.77
CA LEU A 2 33.60 62.37 12.67
C LEU A 2 34.12 60.92 12.73
N ARG A 3 34.54 60.44 13.92
CA ARG A 3 35.09 59.08 14.12
C ARG A 3 34.30 58.22 15.12
N LYS A 4 33.14 58.69 15.59
CA LYS A 4 32.31 57.97 16.59
C LYS A 4 30.95 57.47 16.08
N VAL A 5 30.61 57.67 14.80
CA VAL A 5 29.34 57.17 14.22
C VAL A 5 29.53 55.87 13.40
N PHE A 6 30.76 55.46 13.10
CA PHE A 6 31.03 54.24 12.33
C PHE A 6 31.10 52.94 13.16
N ASN A 7 30.95 53.01 14.49
CA ASN A 7 31.04 51.84 15.38
C ASN A 7 29.70 51.36 15.96
N ALA A 8 28.56 51.87 15.47
CA ALA A 8 27.23 51.46 15.93
C ALA A 8 26.40 50.71 14.89
N VAL A 9 26.91 50.52 13.66
CA VAL A 9 26.21 49.79 12.59
C VAL A 9 26.85 48.42 12.29
N ALA A 10 28.08 48.17 12.77
CA ALA A 10 28.80 46.91 12.52
C ALA A 10 28.46 45.76 13.51
N THR A 11 27.66 46.01 14.55
CA THR A 11 27.39 45.02 15.61
C THR A 11 26.00 44.39 15.56
N ARG A 12 25.25 44.61 14.47
CA ARG A 12 23.89 44.03 14.28
C ARG A 12 23.81 42.90 13.26
N TYR A 13 24.95 42.48 12.71
CA TYR A 13 25.05 41.44 11.66
C TYR A 13 25.91 40.23 12.06
N GLN A 14 25.92 39.87 13.34
CA GLN A 14 26.46 38.58 13.78
C GLN A 14 25.47 37.91 14.71
N ARG A 15 25.16 36.65 14.39
CA ARG A 15 24.25 35.70 15.05
C ARG A 15 22.80 35.70 14.54
N ILE A 16 22.62 35.45 13.24
CA ILE A 16 21.62 34.44 12.86
C ILE A 16 22.37 33.11 12.95
N ALA A 17 22.24 32.43 14.08
CA ALA A 17 22.66 31.05 14.18
C ALA A 17 21.71 30.25 13.30
N TYR A 18 22.11 29.96 12.06
CA TYR A 18 21.56 28.87 11.29
C TYR A 18 21.85 27.60 12.08
N THR A 19 20.90 27.21 12.93
CA THR A 19 20.80 25.82 13.38
C THR A 19 20.47 25.05 12.12
N ALA A 20 21.48 24.48 11.48
CA ALA A 20 21.28 23.42 10.52
C ALA A 20 20.49 22.34 11.25
N VAL A 21 19.18 22.27 10.97
CA VAL A 21 18.38 21.10 11.33
C VAL A 21 19.13 19.94 10.71
N ALA A 22 19.76 19.10 11.51
CA ALA A 22 20.41 17.91 11.02
C ALA A 22 19.33 17.10 10.32
N VAL A 23 19.30 17.14 8.99
CA VAL A 23 18.44 16.30 8.17
C VAL A 23 18.92 14.89 8.44
N LYS A 24 18.17 14.14 9.26
CA LYS A 24 18.45 12.72 9.44
C LYS A 24 18.43 12.10 8.05
N PRO A 25 19.47 11.33 7.66
CA PRO A 25 19.47 10.66 6.37
C PRO A 25 18.21 9.80 6.28
N GLN A 26 17.47 9.94 5.19
CA GLN A 26 16.31 9.10 4.93
C GLN A 26 16.78 7.65 4.78
N PRO A 27 16.08 6.67 5.39
CA PRO A 27 16.44 5.27 5.27
C PRO A 27 16.41 4.84 3.79
N LYS A 28 17.33 3.95 3.42
CA LYS A 28 17.32 3.35 2.07
C LYS A 28 16.34 2.19 2.04
N PHE A 29 15.32 2.31 1.20
CA PHE A 29 14.32 1.28 0.99
C PHE A 29 14.57 0.50 -0.31
N LYS A 30 14.50 -0.82 -0.22
CA LYS A 30 14.46 -1.72 -1.39
C LYS A 30 13.34 -2.73 -1.25
N LEU A 31 12.40 -2.73 -2.20
CA LEU A 31 11.31 -3.69 -2.27
C LEU A 31 11.63 -4.75 -3.32
N THR A 32 11.76 -6.01 -2.88
CA THR A 32 11.99 -7.15 -3.78
C THR A 32 10.69 -7.92 -3.99
N TYR A 33 10.26 -8.06 -5.26
CA TYR A 33 9.08 -8.84 -5.64
C TYR A 33 9.14 -9.32 -7.10
N PHE A 34 8.18 -10.16 -7.49
CA PHE A 34 7.95 -10.54 -8.88
C PHE A 34 7.62 -9.32 -9.76
N PRO A 35 7.77 -9.41 -11.10
CA PRO A 35 7.43 -8.36 -12.03
C PRO A 35 5.91 -8.33 -12.26
N SER A 36 5.16 -8.10 -11.18
CA SER A 36 3.70 -8.00 -11.10
C SER A 36 3.31 -7.04 -9.97
N LYS A 37 2.04 -6.64 -9.90
CA LYS A 37 1.49 -5.80 -8.82
C LYS A 37 1.27 -6.66 -7.57
N ALA A 38 0.22 -7.48 -7.56
CA ALA A 38 -0.18 -8.44 -6.53
C ALA A 38 0.14 -7.97 -5.10
N LEU A 39 0.78 -8.80 -4.27
CA LEU A 39 0.96 -8.52 -2.84
C LEU A 39 1.98 -7.40 -2.53
N ALA A 40 2.76 -6.95 -3.51
CA ALA A 40 3.70 -5.85 -3.33
C ALA A 40 3.10 -4.48 -3.68
N GLU A 41 2.03 -4.43 -4.48
CA GLU A 41 1.43 -3.17 -4.91
C GLU A 41 0.94 -2.28 -3.76
N PRO A 42 0.34 -2.83 -2.67
CA PRO A 42 0.02 -2.02 -1.50
C PRO A 42 1.23 -1.29 -0.90
N ILE A 43 2.39 -1.94 -0.87
CA ILE A 43 3.64 -1.35 -0.38
C ILE A 43 4.09 -0.21 -1.31
N ARG A 44 4.04 -0.45 -2.63
CA ARG A 44 4.37 0.56 -3.65
C ARG A 44 3.41 1.76 -3.59
N PHE A 45 2.12 1.51 -3.35
CA PHE A 45 1.11 2.55 -3.15
C PHE A 45 1.42 3.40 -1.92
N ILE A 46 1.78 2.81 -0.78
CA ILE A 46 2.12 3.56 0.43
C ILE A 46 3.36 4.43 0.21
N PHE A 47 4.44 3.89 -0.37
CA PHE A 47 5.62 4.70 -0.69
C PHE A 47 5.29 5.83 -1.67
N SER A 48 4.51 5.53 -2.71
CA SER A 48 4.11 6.52 -3.70
C SER A 48 3.26 7.62 -3.08
N TYR A 49 2.24 7.26 -2.30
CA TYR A 49 1.41 8.20 -1.54
C TYR A 49 2.27 9.16 -0.73
N ALA A 50 3.22 8.62 0.04
CA ALA A 50 4.12 9.37 0.91
C ALA A 50 5.19 10.18 0.15
N GLY A 51 5.33 10.01 -1.17
CA GLY A 51 6.40 10.65 -1.96
C GLY A 51 7.81 10.16 -1.58
N VAL A 52 7.92 8.94 -1.06
CA VAL A 52 9.18 8.35 -0.61
C VAL A 52 9.81 7.52 -1.73
N GLU A 53 11.08 7.77 -2.00
CA GLU A 53 11.85 6.98 -2.96
C GLU A 53 12.21 5.61 -2.39
N PHE A 54 12.15 4.60 -3.25
CA PHE A 54 12.55 3.23 -2.95
C PHE A 54 13.06 2.55 -4.21
N GLU A 55 13.97 1.59 -4.06
CA GLU A 55 14.36 0.69 -5.14
C GLU A 55 13.26 -0.36 -5.35
N ASP A 56 12.56 -0.32 -6.49
CA ASP A 56 11.57 -1.35 -6.89
C ASP A 56 12.29 -2.49 -7.64
N HIS A 57 12.91 -3.38 -6.86
CA HIS A 57 13.68 -4.51 -7.39
C HIS A 57 12.75 -5.64 -7.85
N ARG A 58 12.54 -5.72 -9.17
CA ARG A 58 11.76 -6.78 -9.82
C ARG A 58 12.70 -7.79 -10.46
N PHE A 59 12.62 -9.05 -10.02
CA PHE A 59 13.47 -10.11 -10.56
C PHE A 59 12.72 -10.97 -11.59
N GLU A 60 13.43 -11.50 -12.58
CA GLU A 60 12.86 -12.44 -13.55
C GLU A 60 12.35 -13.72 -12.87
N ARG A 61 11.19 -14.22 -13.30
CA ARG A 61 10.54 -15.39 -12.66
C ARG A 61 11.44 -16.62 -12.65
N ASP A 62 12.20 -16.84 -13.72
CA ASP A 62 13.14 -17.96 -13.85
C ASP A 62 14.30 -17.89 -12.85
N ASN A 63 14.62 -16.69 -12.34
CA ASN A 63 15.64 -16.50 -11.33
C ASN A 63 15.13 -16.75 -9.90
N TRP A 64 13.84 -17.07 -9.71
CA TRP A 64 13.25 -17.25 -8.38
C TRP A 64 13.95 -18.34 -7.57
N LEU A 65 14.35 -19.46 -8.20
CA LEU A 65 15.02 -20.55 -7.51
C LEU A 65 16.37 -20.15 -6.90
N ASN A 66 17.07 -19.19 -7.50
CA ASN A 66 18.33 -18.65 -6.96
C ASN A 66 18.09 -17.61 -5.86
N ILE A 67 17.01 -16.84 -5.97
CA ILE A 67 16.68 -15.76 -5.03
C ILE A 67 16.03 -16.31 -3.75
N LYS A 68 15.16 -17.31 -3.88
CA LYS A 68 14.37 -17.88 -2.77
C LYS A 68 15.19 -18.21 -1.51
N PRO A 69 16.36 -18.86 -1.59
CA PRO A 69 17.17 -19.17 -0.40
C PRO A 69 17.67 -17.94 0.36
N THR A 70 17.70 -16.77 -0.29
CA THR A 70 18.18 -15.50 0.30
C THR A 70 17.07 -14.65 0.92
N MET A 71 15.82 -15.10 0.83
CA MET A 71 14.64 -14.39 1.32
C MET A 71 14.15 -15.01 2.64
N PRO A 72 13.72 -14.21 3.64
CA PRO A 72 13.08 -14.74 4.83
C PRO A 72 11.89 -15.63 4.48
N TYR A 73 11.85 -16.84 5.05
CA TYR A 73 10.83 -17.86 4.78
C TYR A 73 10.71 -18.30 3.31
N GLY A 74 11.68 -17.94 2.45
CA GLY A 74 11.64 -18.27 1.02
C GLY A 74 10.42 -17.67 0.30
N GLN A 75 10.00 -16.47 0.68
CA GLN A 75 8.84 -15.77 0.14
C GLN A 75 9.14 -14.30 -0.16
N VAL A 76 8.32 -13.72 -1.03
CA VAL A 76 8.28 -12.27 -1.34
C VAL A 76 6.82 -11.79 -1.23
N PRO A 77 6.55 -10.51 -0.92
CA PRO A 77 7.47 -9.37 -0.89
C PRO A 77 8.42 -9.37 0.30
N VAL A 78 9.60 -8.80 0.07
CA VAL A 78 10.60 -8.47 1.10
C VAL A 78 10.95 -7.00 0.97
N LEU A 79 10.88 -6.28 2.09
CA LEU A 79 11.38 -4.92 2.20
C LEU A 79 12.72 -4.92 2.93
N GLU A 80 13.70 -4.23 2.39
CA GLU A 80 14.96 -3.93 3.04
C GLU A 80 14.95 -2.47 3.51
N ILE A 81 15.28 -2.24 4.78
CA ILE A 81 15.41 -0.92 5.40
C ILE A 81 16.82 -0.83 5.98
N ASP A 82 17.69 -0.04 5.36
CA ASP A 82 19.10 0.07 5.75
C ASP A 82 19.73 -1.32 5.99
N GLU A 83 19.61 -2.20 4.98
CA GLU A 83 20.11 -3.60 4.93
C GLU A 83 19.33 -4.63 5.78
N LYS A 84 18.37 -4.21 6.60
CA LYS A 84 17.54 -5.13 7.38
C LYS A 84 16.35 -5.61 6.55
N LYS A 85 16.31 -6.92 6.29
CA LYS A 85 15.22 -7.59 5.56
C LYS A 85 14.03 -7.90 6.48
N ILE A 86 12.83 -7.63 5.99
CA ILE A 86 11.57 -8.07 6.60
C ILE A 86 10.59 -8.54 5.51
N ASN A 87 9.80 -9.58 5.81
CA ASN A 87 8.77 -10.12 4.92
C ASN A 87 7.36 -9.88 5.50
N GLN A 88 6.32 -10.37 4.80
CA GLN A 88 4.88 -10.20 5.07
C GLN A 88 4.32 -8.85 4.63
N SER A 89 3.57 -8.86 3.52
CA SER A 89 3.03 -7.65 2.89
C SER A 89 2.20 -6.80 3.84
N VAL A 90 1.31 -7.41 4.63
CA VAL A 90 0.43 -6.72 5.59
C VAL A 90 1.24 -6.08 6.72
N ALA A 91 2.22 -6.81 7.27
CA ALA A 91 3.07 -6.29 8.33
C ALA A 91 3.91 -5.10 7.85
N ILE A 92 4.46 -5.18 6.63
CA ILE A 92 5.18 -4.08 6.00
C ILE A 92 4.26 -2.87 5.79
N CYS A 93 3.06 -3.07 5.24
CA CYS A 93 2.10 -1.98 5.04
C CYS A 93 1.73 -1.29 6.35
N ARG A 94 1.42 -2.06 7.40
CA ARG A 94 1.12 -1.53 8.74
C ARG A 94 2.29 -0.75 9.33
N TYR A 95 3.52 -1.23 9.16
CA TYR A 95 4.72 -0.50 9.60
C TYR A 95 4.86 0.84 8.88
N LEU A 96 4.78 0.84 7.54
CA LEU A 96 4.91 2.06 6.73
C LEU A 96 3.74 3.03 6.99
N ALA A 97 2.55 2.52 7.27
CA ALA A 97 1.40 3.35 7.61
C ALA A 97 1.65 4.22 8.84
N LYS A 98 2.34 3.68 9.85
CA LYS A 98 2.77 4.46 11.03
C LYS A 98 3.86 5.50 10.70
N GLN A 99 4.69 5.24 9.69
CA GLN A 99 5.75 6.17 9.29
C GLN A 99 5.21 7.35 8.49
N TYR A 100 4.09 7.17 7.79
CA TYR A 100 3.59 8.11 6.78
C TYR A 100 2.14 8.55 7.00
N ASP A 101 1.73 8.64 8.27
CA ASP A 101 0.43 9.22 8.69
C ASP A 101 -0.81 8.56 8.03
N LEU A 102 -0.77 7.24 7.87
CA LEU A 102 -1.87 6.42 7.35
C LEU A 102 -2.43 5.45 8.40
N ALA A 103 -1.89 5.48 9.62
CA ALA A 103 -2.38 4.72 10.77
C ALA A 103 -3.57 5.42 11.45
N GLY A 104 -4.26 4.69 12.32
CA GLY A 104 -5.33 5.24 13.16
C GLY A 104 -4.77 6.17 14.24
N GLU A 105 -5.62 7.08 14.72
CA GLU A 105 -5.26 8.08 15.74
C GLU A 105 -5.18 7.49 17.16
N ASP A 106 -5.86 6.36 17.37
CA ASP A 106 -5.84 5.61 18.61
C ASP A 106 -5.78 4.09 18.35
N ASP A 107 -5.67 3.31 19.42
CA ASP A 107 -5.59 1.85 19.35
C ASP A 107 -6.87 1.24 18.76
N TRP A 108 -8.04 1.86 18.97
CA TRP A 108 -9.32 1.37 18.46
C TRP A 108 -9.45 1.54 16.95
N GLN A 109 -9.04 2.70 16.42
CA GLN A 109 -8.95 2.92 14.98
C GLN A 109 -7.94 1.98 14.34
N ASN A 110 -6.77 1.80 14.95
CA ASN A 110 -5.79 0.83 14.45
C ASN A 110 -6.34 -0.60 14.42
N LEU A 111 -7.10 -1.02 15.45
CA LEU A 111 -7.78 -2.31 15.46
C LEU A 111 -8.81 -2.44 14.32
N LYS A 112 -9.63 -1.41 14.08
CA LYS A 112 -10.59 -1.40 12.97
C LYS A 112 -9.90 -1.49 11.61
N ILE A 113 -8.79 -0.77 11.43
CA ILE A 113 -8.00 -0.83 10.21
C ILE A 113 -7.46 -2.26 10.01
N ASP A 114 -6.88 -2.85 11.06
CA ASP A 114 -6.36 -4.21 11.04
C ASP A 114 -7.44 -5.23 10.68
N ALA A 115 -8.59 -5.20 11.34
CA ALA A 115 -9.71 -6.09 11.05
C ALA A 115 -10.22 -5.96 9.62
N THR A 116 -10.26 -4.73 9.09
CA THR A 116 -10.67 -4.47 7.70
C THR A 116 -9.66 -5.06 6.72
N VAL A 117 -8.37 -4.87 6.96
CA VAL A 117 -7.31 -5.41 6.09
C VAL A 117 -7.27 -6.93 6.12
N GLU A 118 -7.40 -7.55 7.29
CA GLU A 118 -7.51 -9.01 7.39
C GLU A 118 -8.74 -9.54 6.63
N THR A 119 -9.88 -8.84 6.71
CA THR A 119 -11.09 -9.19 5.93
C THR A 119 -10.84 -9.09 4.41
N ILE A 120 -10.12 -8.06 3.95
CA ILE A 120 -9.71 -7.96 2.54
C ILE A 120 -8.81 -9.15 2.15
N HIS A 121 -7.93 -9.59 3.05
CA HIS A 121 -7.08 -10.74 2.84
C HIS A 121 -7.83 -12.08 2.89
N ASP A 122 -8.94 -12.18 3.63
CA ASP A 122 -9.87 -13.30 3.58
C ASP A 122 -10.57 -13.40 2.21
N ILE A 123 -11.06 -12.27 1.68
CA ILE A 123 -11.63 -12.20 0.32
C ILE A 123 -10.59 -12.68 -0.69
N ARG A 124 -9.38 -12.12 -0.62
CA ARG A 124 -8.24 -12.54 -1.46
C ARG A 124 -7.98 -14.04 -1.34
N ALA A 125 -7.97 -14.60 -0.13
CA ALA A 125 -7.72 -16.02 0.08
C ALA A 125 -8.80 -16.90 -0.57
N LYS A 126 -10.08 -16.51 -0.50
CA LYS A 126 -11.19 -17.22 -1.15
C LYS A 126 -11.10 -17.17 -2.67
N ILE A 127 -10.79 -16.01 -3.24
CA ILE A 127 -10.54 -15.86 -4.68
C ILE A 127 -9.32 -16.70 -5.12
N ALA A 128 -8.23 -16.66 -4.35
CA ALA A 128 -7.01 -17.41 -4.62
C ALA A 128 -7.24 -18.93 -4.55
N ALA A 129 -8.08 -19.40 -3.62
CA ALA A 129 -8.44 -20.82 -3.51
C ALA A 129 -9.18 -21.33 -4.76
N TYR A 130 -9.96 -20.49 -5.43
CA TYR A 130 -10.49 -20.80 -6.76
C TYR A 130 -9.39 -20.73 -7.84
N HIS A 131 -8.67 -19.61 -7.90
CA HIS A 131 -7.78 -19.32 -9.02
C HIS A 131 -6.62 -20.32 -9.13
N TYR A 132 -6.04 -20.72 -8.00
CA TYR A 132 -4.90 -21.63 -7.93
C TYR A 132 -5.29 -23.09 -7.71
N GLU A 133 -6.57 -23.46 -7.79
CA GLU A 133 -7.00 -24.85 -7.75
C GLU A 133 -6.45 -25.61 -8.99
N PRO A 134 -5.59 -26.64 -8.81
CA PRO A 134 -4.98 -27.35 -9.92
C PRO A 134 -5.94 -28.28 -10.65
N HIS A 135 -6.99 -28.78 -9.99
CA HIS A 135 -7.94 -29.72 -10.58
C HIS A 135 -9.11 -28.99 -11.24
N LEU A 136 -9.27 -29.15 -12.56
CA LEU A 136 -10.27 -28.42 -13.34
C LEU A 136 -11.70 -28.58 -12.79
N GLU A 137 -12.13 -29.81 -12.50
CA GLU A 137 -13.47 -30.08 -11.95
C GLU A 137 -13.69 -29.37 -10.61
N ALA A 138 -12.71 -29.43 -9.70
CA ALA A 138 -12.79 -28.75 -8.40
C ALA A 138 -12.78 -27.23 -8.57
N LYS A 139 -12.04 -26.70 -9.55
CA LYS A 139 -11.97 -25.28 -9.86
C LYS A 139 -13.29 -24.76 -10.40
N GLU A 140 -13.90 -25.49 -11.33
CA GLU A 140 -15.22 -25.16 -11.89
C GLU A 140 -16.30 -25.19 -10.80
N ALA A 141 -16.30 -26.22 -9.95
CA ALA A 141 -17.23 -26.34 -8.83
C ALA A 141 -17.10 -25.21 -7.78
N ARG A 142 -15.93 -24.56 -7.68
CA ARG A 142 -15.70 -23.42 -6.78
C ARG A 142 -16.16 -22.09 -7.33
N TYR A 143 -16.31 -21.96 -8.66
CA TYR A 143 -16.51 -20.65 -9.27
C TYR A 143 -17.90 -20.08 -8.99
N GLU A 144 -18.96 -20.87 -9.19
CA GLU A 144 -20.32 -20.38 -9.01
C GLU A 144 -20.56 -19.91 -7.55
N PRO A 145 -20.32 -20.70 -6.49
CA PRO A 145 -20.50 -20.23 -5.12
C PRO A 145 -19.61 -19.03 -4.76
N LEU A 146 -18.41 -18.94 -5.35
CA LEU A 146 -17.54 -17.79 -5.15
C LEU A 146 -18.22 -16.50 -5.63
N VAL A 147 -18.78 -16.50 -6.85
CA VAL A 147 -19.29 -15.28 -7.48
C VAL A 147 -20.75 -14.96 -7.13
N THR A 148 -21.55 -15.95 -6.75
CA THR A 148 -22.98 -15.77 -6.43
C THR A 148 -23.28 -15.62 -4.94
N GLU A 149 -22.42 -16.14 -4.06
CA GLU A 149 -22.65 -16.14 -2.61
C GLU A 149 -21.53 -15.42 -1.85
N ILE A 150 -20.30 -15.91 -2.00
CA ILE A 150 -19.16 -15.47 -1.18
C ILE A 150 -18.81 -14.02 -1.46
N LEU A 151 -18.49 -13.67 -2.71
CA LEU A 151 -18.09 -12.30 -3.05
C LEU A 151 -19.22 -11.30 -2.77
N PRO A 152 -20.49 -11.56 -3.12
CA PRO A 152 -21.59 -10.69 -2.75
C PRO A 152 -21.73 -10.43 -1.25
N PHE A 153 -21.55 -11.45 -0.40
CA PHE A 153 -21.62 -11.29 1.05
C PHE A 153 -20.53 -10.35 1.60
N TYR A 154 -19.29 -10.53 1.17
CA TYR A 154 -18.18 -9.71 1.66
C TYR A 154 -18.23 -8.29 1.09
N LEU A 155 -18.47 -8.14 -0.21
CA LEU A 155 -18.40 -6.85 -0.90
C LEU A 155 -19.57 -5.95 -0.53
N SER A 156 -20.77 -6.49 -0.27
CA SER A 156 -21.89 -5.69 0.26
C SER A 156 -21.60 -5.12 1.65
N GLN A 157 -20.91 -5.88 2.51
CA GLN A 157 -20.51 -5.39 3.83
C GLN A 157 -19.40 -4.35 3.75
N LEU A 158 -18.38 -4.55 2.91
CA LEU A 158 -17.34 -3.54 2.69
C LEU A 158 -17.92 -2.26 2.07
N ASP A 159 -18.87 -2.37 1.14
CA ASP A 159 -19.54 -1.21 0.56
C ASP A 159 -20.33 -0.42 1.61
N ALA A 160 -21.10 -1.12 2.45
CA ALA A 160 -21.80 -0.50 3.57
C ALA A 160 -20.84 0.13 4.58
N GLN A 161 -19.70 -0.51 4.86
CA GLN A 161 -18.65 0.05 5.71
C GLN A 161 -18.12 1.37 5.15
N VAL A 162 -17.78 1.42 3.85
CA VAL A 162 -17.31 2.65 3.20
C VAL A 162 -18.36 3.75 3.28
N LYS A 163 -19.63 3.43 3.02
CA LYS A 163 -20.74 4.38 3.14
C LYS A 163 -20.87 4.95 4.56
N ASN A 164 -20.87 4.08 5.57
CA ASN A 164 -21.06 4.46 6.96
C ASN A 164 -19.88 5.27 7.51
N ASN A 165 -18.69 5.08 6.94
CA ASN A 165 -17.47 5.79 7.29
C ASN A 165 -17.17 6.97 6.35
N GLY A 166 -18.19 7.61 5.76
CA GLY A 166 -18.02 8.86 5.03
C GLY A 166 -17.23 8.73 3.71
N GLY A 167 -17.27 7.56 3.08
CA GLY A 167 -16.59 7.28 1.81
C GLY A 167 -15.13 6.85 1.97
N PHE A 168 -14.72 6.38 3.14
CA PHE A 168 -13.45 5.72 3.41
C PHE A 168 -13.69 4.44 4.21
N MET A 169 -12.70 3.56 4.30
CA MET A 169 -12.83 2.34 5.08
C MET A 169 -13.01 2.60 6.58
N ILE A 170 -12.44 3.69 7.12
CA ILE A 170 -12.41 3.97 8.57
C ILE A 170 -12.71 5.45 8.85
N ASP A 171 -13.78 5.73 9.61
CA ASP A 171 -14.12 7.02 10.22
C ASP A 171 -13.93 8.29 9.37
N GLY A 172 -14.19 8.24 8.06
CA GLY A 172 -14.04 9.41 7.18
C GLY A 172 -12.60 9.81 6.87
N LYS A 173 -11.61 8.99 7.26
CA LYS A 173 -10.19 9.27 7.09
C LYS A 173 -9.56 8.30 6.08
N LEU A 174 -8.66 8.84 5.25
CA LEU A 174 -7.78 8.02 4.43
C LEU A 174 -6.79 7.26 5.33
N THR A 175 -6.79 5.93 5.22
CA THR A 175 -5.87 5.05 5.95
C THR A 175 -5.20 4.06 5.01
N TRP A 176 -4.27 3.27 5.55
CA TRP A 176 -3.64 2.23 4.75
C TRP A 176 -4.60 1.09 4.34
N ALA A 177 -5.78 0.94 4.96
CA ALA A 177 -6.81 0.00 4.49
C ALA A 177 -7.33 0.37 3.10
N ASP A 178 -7.57 1.66 2.85
CA ASP A 178 -8.05 2.14 1.55
C ASP A 178 -7.00 1.88 0.46
N LEU A 179 -5.73 2.17 0.76
CA LEU A 179 -4.63 1.94 -0.17
C LEU A 179 -4.43 0.45 -0.44
N VAL A 180 -4.49 -0.41 0.59
CA VAL A 180 -4.39 -1.88 0.42
C VAL A 180 -5.51 -2.40 -0.45
N PHE A 181 -6.76 -2.02 -0.16
CA PHE A 181 -7.93 -2.47 -0.93
C PHE A 181 -7.75 -2.13 -2.41
N VAL A 182 -7.51 -0.85 -2.73
CA VAL A 182 -7.43 -0.37 -4.12
C VAL A 182 -6.20 -0.93 -4.84
N ALA A 183 -5.04 -1.01 -4.17
CA ALA A 183 -3.83 -1.56 -4.79
C ALA A 183 -3.95 -3.05 -5.14
N LEU A 184 -4.79 -3.80 -4.41
CA LEU A 184 -5.05 -5.21 -4.68
C LEU A 184 -6.10 -5.44 -5.77
N LEU A 185 -6.92 -4.45 -6.14
CA LEU A 185 -8.06 -4.65 -7.04
C LEU A 185 -7.66 -5.29 -8.38
N ASP A 186 -6.57 -4.84 -9.00
CA ASP A 186 -6.12 -5.45 -10.26
C ASP A 186 -5.85 -6.96 -10.12
N TYR A 187 -5.23 -7.37 -9.01
CA TYR A 187 -4.94 -8.78 -8.73
C TYR A 187 -6.20 -9.57 -8.38
N LEU A 188 -7.10 -9.00 -7.57
CA LEU A 188 -8.37 -9.63 -7.23
C LEU A 188 -9.26 -9.79 -8.48
N ASN A 189 -9.37 -8.75 -9.29
CA ASN A 189 -10.16 -8.73 -10.53
C ASN A 189 -9.60 -9.70 -11.56
N TYR A 190 -8.27 -9.77 -11.72
CA TYR A 190 -7.62 -10.75 -12.57
C TYR A 190 -8.00 -12.18 -12.16
N MET A 191 -7.90 -12.50 -10.87
CA MET A 191 -8.21 -13.84 -10.38
C MET A 191 -9.71 -14.17 -10.43
N ALA A 192 -10.56 -13.19 -10.13
CA ALA A 192 -12.02 -13.31 -10.14
C ALA A 192 -12.64 -13.26 -11.55
N LYS A 193 -11.90 -12.74 -12.54
CA LYS A 193 -12.29 -12.56 -13.96
C LYS A 193 -13.32 -11.47 -14.23
N PHE A 194 -13.57 -10.58 -13.28
CA PHE A 194 -14.44 -9.40 -13.44
C PHE A 194 -14.05 -8.29 -12.47
N ASP A 195 -14.58 -7.08 -12.64
CA ASP A 195 -14.37 -5.99 -11.68
C ASP A 195 -15.25 -6.18 -10.44
N ILE A 196 -14.65 -6.59 -9.33
CA ILE A 196 -15.40 -6.91 -8.11
C ILE A 196 -16.08 -5.68 -7.50
N THR A 197 -15.71 -4.46 -7.89
CA THR A 197 -16.35 -3.24 -7.35
C THR A 197 -17.54 -2.74 -8.18
N GLU A 198 -17.73 -3.24 -9.41
CA GLU A 198 -18.66 -2.66 -10.41
C GLU A 198 -20.11 -2.50 -9.89
N LYS A 199 -20.58 -3.42 -9.05
CA LYS A 199 -21.95 -3.41 -8.48
C LYS A 199 -22.08 -2.63 -7.17
N TYR A 200 -20.99 -2.08 -6.65
CA TYR A 200 -20.89 -1.49 -5.32
C TYR A 200 -20.47 -0.02 -5.45
N GLU A 201 -21.45 0.88 -5.34
CA GLU A 201 -21.27 2.30 -5.63
C GLU A 201 -20.20 2.96 -4.74
N ASN A 202 -20.13 2.59 -3.45
CA ASN A 202 -19.23 3.21 -2.49
C ASN A 202 -17.81 2.67 -2.66
N LEU A 203 -17.66 1.38 -2.94
CA LEU A 203 -16.36 0.80 -3.31
C LEU A 203 -15.81 1.37 -4.62
N THR A 204 -16.68 1.55 -5.63
CA THR A 204 -16.29 2.18 -6.89
C THR A 204 -15.89 3.64 -6.68
N ALA A 205 -16.64 4.40 -5.89
CA ALA A 205 -16.27 5.77 -5.54
C ALA A 205 -14.93 5.84 -4.76
N LEU A 206 -14.70 4.92 -3.81
CA LEU A 206 -13.44 4.82 -3.08
C LEU A 206 -12.27 4.52 -4.03
N LYS A 207 -12.43 3.55 -4.93
CA LYS A 207 -11.44 3.23 -5.98
C LYS A 207 -11.04 4.48 -6.74
N HIS A 208 -12.00 5.24 -7.28
CA HIS A 208 -11.71 6.49 -7.99
C HIS A 208 -10.99 7.52 -7.12
N LYS A 209 -11.47 7.74 -5.89
CA LYS A 209 -10.86 8.67 -4.93
C LYS A 209 -9.38 8.37 -4.70
N ILE A 210 -9.01 7.11 -4.50
CA ILE A 210 -7.62 6.72 -4.26
C ILE A 210 -6.78 6.83 -5.53
N LEU A 211 -7.29 6.39 -6.68
CA LEU A 211 -6.56 6.44 -7.95
C LEU A 211 -6.30 7.88 -8.43
N ASP A 212 -7.13 8.85 -8.01
CA ASP A 212 -6.95 10.26 -8.34
C ASP A 212 -6.00 11.02 -7.41
N ILE A 213 -5.49 10.40 -6.34
CA ILE A 213 -4.44 11.00 -5.50
C ILE A 213 -3.21 11.29 -6.39
N PRO A 214 -2.68 12.52 -6.46
CA PRO A 214 -1.66 12.90 -7.45
C PRO A 214 -0.45 11.97 -7.52
N ASN A 215 0.11 11.58 -6.36
CA ASN A 215 1.27 10.70 -6.33
C ASN A 215 0.94 9.26 -6.71
N ILE A 216 -0.27 8.77 -6.39
CA ILE A 216 -0.75 7.45 -6.82
C ILE A 216 -0.99 7.45 -8.32
N LYS A 217 -1.63 8.49 -8.86
CA LYS A 217 -1.85 8.67 -10.29
C LYS A 217 -0.53 8.74 -11.06
N SER A 218 0.45 9.47 -10.53
CA SER A 218 1.82 9.50 -11.06
C SER A 218 2.49 8.12 -11.05
N TRP A 219 2.36 7.38 -9.94
CA TRP A 219 2.85 6.00 -9.83
C TRP A 219 2.21 5.08 -10.89
N ILE A 220 0.90 5.12 -11.05
CA ILE A 220 0.18 4.31 -12.05
C ILE A 220 0.64 4.65 -13.48
N GLY A 221 0.88 5.94 -13.76
CA GLY A 221 1.37 6.39 -15.06
C GLY A 221 2.78 5.92 -15.40
N LYS A 222 3.63 5.63 -14.40
CA LYS A 222 5.03 5.20 -14.61
C LYS A 222 5.29 3.72 -14.35
N ARG A 223 4.45 3.03 -13.57
CA ARG A 223 4.69 1.63 -13.19
C ARG A 223 4.63 0.73 -14.43
N PRO A 224 5.42 -0.37 -14.48
CA PRO A 224 5.30 -1.36 -15.55
C PRO A 224 3.87 -1.90 -15.67
N GLN A 225 3.37 -1.96 -16.91
CA GLN A 225 2.02 -2.47 -17.18
C GLN A 225 2.03 -4.01 -17.10
N THR A 226 1.17 -4.53 -16.24
CA THR A 226 1.01 -5.96 -15.94
C THR A 226 -0.47 -6.22 -15.70
N GLU A 227 -0.97 -7.40 -16.03
CA GLU A 227 -2.38 -7.76 -15.81
C GLU A 227 -2.70 -7.82 -14.30
N GLN A 228 -1.75 -8.30 -13.50
CA GLN A 228 -1.86 -8.52 -12.06
C GLN A 228 -0.63 -8.05 -11.29
#